data_AF-A0A534RKQ1-F1
#
_entry.id   AF-A0A534RKQ1-F1
#
_cell.length_a   1.000
_cell.length_b   1.000
_cell.length_c   1.000
_cell.angle_alpha   90.00
_cell.angle_beta   90.00
_cell.angle_gamma   90.00
#
_symmetry.space_group_name_H-M   'P 1'
#
loop_
_entity.id
_entity.type
_entity.pdbx_description
1 polymer ?
#
loop_
_entity_poly.entity_id
_entity_poly.type
_entity_poly.pdbx_seq_one_letter_code
_entity_poly.pdbx_strand_id
1 'polypeptide(L)'
;MGANPGVRPIAPVAFEAIADAIMYRWSVERDVWVSPSEVEQARLYLARVGVATLALPDGRYAIDGDRAGVCDAARLVFLGLRRLHATRRTASQD
;
A
#
# COMPACT_ATOMS: atom_id res chain seq x y z
N MET A 1 31.60 7.62 25.95
CA MET A 1 30.18 7.74 25.58
C MET A 1 30.09 8.47 24.25
N GLY A 2 30.10 7.73 23.14
CA GLY A 2 29.93 8.29 21.79
C GLY A 2 28.56 7.89 21.28
N ALA A 3 27.70 8.88 20.98
CA ALA A 3 26.42 8.65 20.33
C ALA A 3 26.67 8.01 18.95
N ASN A 4 26.02 6.88 18.69
CA ASN A 4 26.18 6.08 17.49
C ASN A 4 25.50 6.79 16.30
N PRO A 5 26.23 7.32 15.29
CA PRO A 5 25.64 8.04 14.18
C PRO A 5 25.33 7.05 13.05
N GLY A 6 24.23 6.30 13.15
CA GLY A 6 24.01 5.20 12.19
C GLY A 6 22.59 4.87 11.79
N VAL A 7 21.60 5.08 12.65
CA VAL A 7 20.21 4.73 12.29
C VAL A 7 19.45 6.02 12.01
N ARG A 8 19.60 6.54 10.77
CA ARG A 8 18.55 7.41 10.25
C ARG A 8 17.29 6.56 10.22
N PRO A 9 16.17 6.99 10.84
CA PRO A 9 14.90 6.33 10.59
C PRO A 9 14.72 6.33 9.07
N ILE A 10 14.67 5.14 8.46
CA ILE A 10 14.34 5.04 7.04
C ILE A 10 12.92 5.60 6.96
N ALA A 11 12.77 6.81 6.43
CA ALA A 11 11.45 7.36 6.17
C ALA A 11 10.69 6.30 5.35
N PRO A 12 9.44 5.96 5.71
CA PRO A 12 8.68 4.97 4.96
C PRO A 12 8.73 5.35 3.48
N VAL A 13 9.25 4.45 2.63
CA VAL A 13 9.23 4.68 1.18
C VAL A 13 7.77 4.88 0.78
N ALA A 14 7.47 5.89 -0.04
CA ALA A 14 6.07 6.14 -0.44
C ALA A 14 5.55 4.95 -1.25
N PHE A 15 4.27 4.61 -1.09
CA PHE A 15 3.65 3.50 -1.84
C PHE A 15 3.81 3.67 -3.36
N GLU A 16 3.78 4.90 -3.85
CA GLU A 16 3.96 5.23 -5.27
C GLU A 16 5.33 4.83 -5.80
N ALA A 17 6.38 4.88 -4.96
CA ALA A 17 7.74 4.56 -5.36
C ALA A 17 7.98 3.04 -5.48
N ILE A 18 7.14 2.22 -4.85
CA ILE A 18 7.24 0.76 -4.89
C ILE A 18 6.14 0.09 -5.73
N ALA A 19 5.15 0.87 -6.17
CA ALA A 19 3.98 0.36 -6.89
C ALA A 19 4.37 -0.41 -8.16
N ASP A 20 5.36 0.08 -8.92
CA ASP A 20 5.78 -0.55 -10.16
C ASP A 20 6.48 -1.90 -9.92
N ALA A 21 7.26 -2.02 -8.82
CA ALA A 21 7.88 -3.27 -8.42
C ALA A 21 6.84 -4.32 -7.99
N ILE A 22 5.83 -3.91 -7.23
CA ILE A 22 4.71 -4.80 -6.86
C ILE A 22 3.96 -5.26 -8.12
N MET A 23 3.60 -4.32 -9.01
CA MET A 23 2.89 -4.66 -10.25
C MET A 23 3.69 -5.60 -11.13
N TYR A 24 4.99 -5.39 -11.27
CA TYR A 24 5.88 -6.28 -12.03
C TYR A 24 5.87 -7.69 -11.44
N ARG A 25 6.10 -7.82 -10.12
CA ARG A 25 6.10 -9.12 -9.43
C ARG A 25 4.77 -9.87 -9.62
N TRP A 26 3.65 -9.18 -9.46
CA TRP A 26 2.33 -9.80 -9.60
C TRP A 26 1.98 -10.20 -11.03
N SER A 27 2.34 -9.37 -12.01
CA SER A 27 1.95 -9.56 -13.41
C SER A 27 2.90 -10.48 -14.18
N VAL A 28 4.21 -10.30 -13.99
CA VAL A 28 5.27 -10.98 -14.73
C VAL A 28 5.74 -12.21 -13.96
N GLU A 29 6.09 -12.05 -12.68
CA GLU A 29 6.60 -13.16 -11.86
C GLU A 29 5.48 -14.05 -11.31
N ARG A 30 4.21 -13.60 -11.44
CA ARG A 30 3.01 -14.30 -10.98
C ARG A 30 3.02 -14.59 -9.47
N ASP A 31 3.78 -13.80 -8.72
CA ASP A 31 3.88 -13.88 -7.27
C ASP A 31 3.07 -12.74 -6.64
N VAL A 32 2.02 -13.10 -5.89
CA VAL A 32 1.12 -12.14 -5.22
C VAL A 32 1.47 -11.94 -3.75
N TRP A 33 2.62 -12.43 -3.30
CA TRP A 33 3.10 -12.20 -1.94
C TRP A 33 3.30 -10.71 -1.67
N VAL A 34 2.97 -10.33 -0.43
CA VAL A 34 3.12 -8.97 0.09
C VAL A 34 3.85 -8.99 1.42
N SER A 35 4.81 -8.07 1.56
CA SER A 35 5.52 -7.85 2.81
C SER A 35 4.70 -6.98 3.77
N PRO A 36 4.95 -7.06 5.09
CA PRO A 36 4.32 -6.15 6.06
C PRO A 36 4.54 -4.66 5.75
N SER A 37 5.70 -4.31 5.20
CA SER A 37 6.01 -2.93 4.81
C SER A 37 5.18 -2.45 3.62
N GLU A 38 5.02 -3.27 2.58
CA GLU A 38 4.17 -2.95 1.42
C GLU A 38 2.71 -2.76 1.84
N VAL A 39 2.24 -3.57 2.79
CA VAL A 39 0.89 -3.46 3.36
C VAL A 39 0.73 -2.14 4.12
N GLU A 40 1.67 -1.79 4.99
CA GLU A 40 1.60 -0.52 5.73
C GLU A 40 1.68 0.69 4.80
N GLN A 41 2.54 0.65 3.79
CA GLN A 41 2.63 1.72 2.78
C GLN A 41 1.34 1.86 1.99
N ALA A 42 0.69 0.76 1.60
CA ALA A 42 -0.62 0.79 0.96
C ALA A 42 -1.68 1.43 1.87
N ARG A 43 -1.67 1.12 3.18
CA ARG A 43 -2.59 1.72 4.16
C ARG A 43 -2.39 3.22 4.30
N LEU A 44 -1.15 3.67 4.44
CA LEU A 44 -0.81 5.09 4.53
C LEU A 44 -1.22 5.84 3.26
N TYR A 45 -0.99 5.23 2.10
CA TYR A 45 -1.44 5.78 0.81
C TYR A 45 -2.96 5.90 0.74
N LEU A 46 -3.68 4.82 1.08
CA LEU A 46 -5.15 4.78 1.07
C LEU A 46 -5.74 5.84 1.99
N ALA A 47 -5.21 5.98 3.21
CA ALA A 47 -5.64 7.01 4.15
C ALA A 47 -5.48 8.42 3.58
N ARG A 48 -4.34 8.69 2.91
CA ARG A 48 -4.07 9.99 2.28
C ARG A 48 -5.02 10.29 1.12
N VAL A 49 -5.51 9.28 0.41
CA VAL A 49 -6.52 9.44 -0.67
C VAL A 49 -7.96 9.26 -0.18
N GLY A 50 -8.20 9.32 1.13
CA GLY A 50 -9.53 9.34 1.73
C GLY A 50 -10.18 7.97 1.94
N VAL A 51 -9.41 6.88 1.92
CA VAL A 51 -9.89 5.52 2.18
C VAL A 51 -9.34 5.03 3.52
N ALA A 52 -10.19 4.99 4.54
CA ALA A 52 -9.81 4.50 5.86
C ALA A 52 -9.73 2.97 5.90
N THR A 53 -8.75 2.44 6.61
CA THR A 53 -8.52 0.99 6.75
C THR A 53 -8.27 0.62 8.21
N LEU A 54 -8.93 -0.45 8.66
CA LEU A 54 -8.81 -0.97 10.02
C LEU A 54 -8.26 -2.40 9.98
N ALA A 55 -7.13 -2.64 10.66
CA ALA A 55 -6.60 -3.99 10.83
C ALA A 55 -7.48 -4.78 11.81
N LEU A 56 -7.79 -6.03 11.47
CA LEU A 56 -8.60 -6.94 12.27
C LEU A 56 -7.71 -8.01 12.94
N PRO A 57 -8.16 -8.61 14.06
CA PRO A 57 -7.40 -9.63 14.78
C PRO A 57 -7.08 -10.89 13.97
N ASP A 58 -7.84 -11.16 12.90
CA ASP A 58 -7.67 -12.31 12.02
C ASP A 58 -6.66 -12.06 10.87
N GLY A 59 -5.96 -10.92 10.90
CA GLY A 59 -4.97 -10.54 9.89
C GLY A 59 -5.57 -9.93 8.62
N ARG A 60 -6.89 -9.69 8.60
CA ARG A 60 -7.58 -8.99 7.50
C ARG A 60 -7.74 -7.50 7.80
N TYR A 61 -8.27 -6.77 6.81
CA TYR A 61 -8.48 -5.34 6.86
C TYR A 61 -9.92 -5.00 6.49
N ALA A 62 -10.61 -4.27 7.37
CA ALA A 62 -11.86 -3.61 7.03
C ALA A 62 -11.58 -2.30 6.29
N ILE A 63 -12.38 -1.99 5.28
CA ILE A 63 -12.27 -0.77 4.46
C ILE A 63 -13.54 0.05 4.68
N ASP A 64 -13.38 1.31 5.06
CA ASP A 64 -14.53 2.21 5.20
C ASP A 64 -14.96 2.78 3.84
N GLY A 65 -16.27 2.93 3.62
CA GLY A 65 -16.84 3.55 2.41
C GLY A 65 -16.93 2.69 1.14
N ASP A 66 -16.55 1.41 1.15
CA ASP A 66 -16.76 0.48 0.01
C ASP A 66 -17.52 -0.77 0.47
N ARG A 67 -18.39 -1.34 -0.37
CA ARG A 67 -19.26 -2.51 -0.04
C ARG A 67 -18.49 -3.81 0.27
N ALA A 68 -17.16 -3.77 0.27
CA ALA A 68 -16.27 -4.90 0.55
C ALA A 68 -15.83 -4.86 2.02
N GLY A 69 -16.73 -5.25 2.93
CA GLY A 69 -16.56 -5.06 4.38
C GLY A 69 -15.29 -5.62 5.02
N VAL A 70 -14.55 -6.52 4.36
CA VAL A 70 -13.24 -7.03 4.83
C VAL A 70 -12.43 -7.56 3.62
N CYS A 71 -11.10 -7.39 3.63
CA CYS A 71 -10.18 -7.95 2.63
C CYS A 71 -8.87 -8.44 3.24
N ASP A 72 -8.16 -9.34 2.55
CA ASP A 72 -6.80 -9.75 2.93
C ASP A 72 -5.74 -8.69 2.54
N ALA A 73 -4.50 -8.92 2.98
CA ALA A 73 -3.37 -8.02 2.75
C ALA A 73 -3.06 -7.79 1.25
N ALA A 74 -3.13 -8.83 0.42
CA ALA A 74 -2.87 -8.71 -1.01
C ALA A 74 -3.96 -7.86 -1.67
N ARG A 75 -5.24 -8.11 -1.34
CA ARG A 75 -6.36 -7.34 -1.86
C ARG A 75 -6.34 -5.88 -1.39
N LEU A 76 -5.84 -5.60 -0.19
CA LEU A 76 -5.60 -4.24 0.28
C LEU A 76 -4.55 -3.51 -0.57
N VAL A 77 -3.40 -4.16 -0.82
CA VAL A 77 -2.35 -3.61 -1.70
C VAL A 77 -2.88 -3.39 -3.11
N PHE A 78 -3.66 -4.33 -3.65
CA PHE A 78 -4.30 -4.19 -4.96
C PHE A 78 -5.22 -2.98 -5.02
N LEU A 79 -6.00 -2.71 -3.98
CA LEU A 79 -6.85 -1.53 -3.90
C LEU A 79 -6.01 -0.25 -3.97
N GLY A 80 -4.87 -0.21 -3.26
CA GLY A 80 -3.89 0.88 -3.35
C GLY A 80 -3.41 1.10 -4.78
N LEU A 81 -2.96 0.03 -5.45
CA LEU A 81 -2.49 0.09 -6.84
C LEU A 81 -3.58 0.60 -7.80
N ARG A 82 -4.81 0.09 -7.64
CA ARG A 82 -5.96 0.50 -8.46
C ARG A 82 -6.27 1.99 -8.30
N ARG A 83 -6.24 2.50 -7.07
CA ARG A 83 -6.46 3.93 -6.77
C ARG A 83 -5.34 4.79 -7.35
N LEU A 84 -4.09 4.39 -7.18
CA LEU A 84 -2.93 5.07 -7.75
C LEU A 84 -3.01 5.16 -9.28
N HIS A 85 -3.35 4.06 -9.93
CA HIS A 85 -3.53 4.02 -11.38
C HIS A 85 -4.66 4.96 -11.83
N ALA A 86 -5.80 4.98 -11.11
CA ALA A 86 -6.90 5.88 -11.41
C ALA A 86 -6.50 7.37 -11.27
N THR A 87 -5.77 7.74 -10.21
CA THR A 87 -5.28 9.11 -10.00
C THR A 87 -4.30 9.54 -11.09
N ARG A 88 -3.35 8.68 -11.48
CA ARG A 88 -2.38 8.96 -12.56
C ARG A 88 -3.09 9.19 -13.90
N ARG A 89 -4.15 8.42 -14.19
CA ARG A 89 -4.95 8.58 -15.42
C ARG A 89 -5.67 9.91 -15.44
N THR A 90 -6.31 10.32 -14.35
CA THR A 90 -6.98 11.63 -14.27
C THR A 90 -6.01 12.78 -14.47
N ALA A 91 -4.83 12.74 -13.83
CA ALA A 91 -3.81 13.78 -13.95
C ALA A 91 -3.16 13.89 -15.34
N SER A 92 -3.30 12.88 -16.19
CA SER A 92 -2.80 12.91 -17.58
C SER A 92 -3.83 13.45 -18.58
N GLN A 93 -5.06 13.73 -18.12
CA GLN A 93 -6.16 14.26 -18.94
C GLN A 93 -6.41 15.75 -18.73
N ASP A 94 -5.70 16.39 -17.79
CA ASP A 94 -5.64 17.85 -17.55
C ASP A 94 -4.38 18.45 -18.19
#